data_AF-A0A7Y8HU08-F1
#
_entry.id   AF-A0A7Y8HU08-F1
#
_cell.length_a   1.000
_cell.length_b   1.000
_cell.length_c   1.000
_cell.angle_alpha   90.00
_cell.angle_beta   90.00
_cell.angle_gamma   90.00
#
_symmetry.space_group_name_H-M   'P 1'
#
loop_
_entity.id
_entity.type
_entity.pdbx_description
1 polymer ?
#
loop_
_entity_poly.entity_id
_entity_poly.type
_entity_poly.pdbx_seq_one_letter_code
_entity_poly.pdbx_strand_id
1 'polypeptide(L)'
;PPGYRIEYGGDKENTDETMPEMLTALGISLVAIFITLLIQFRRVSEVMIVMSSIPLAMPGAVLGLIITRNPFGFTAFMGLIALCGIVVRNAIILVDYINERIREGHPLEQAATEAGERRLRPIFLTTMAAAAGVTPMILSKSSLWSPLASVLAVGLTWSMFMTLLVVPVLFVIVKSRTIKPEPPSIKHPSRAVAAALLVAGLILVASPAFAETKRLTLPEAVDLALKGNKAVKIARFRVDEKAKKVDSTSADFFPRLSNDSRYVRLSEEQEATIPAGALGDIPGVGPFPTKETSIKQGEQTFFLSSTTLSQPVTTLIKIHDATKIARSDRDVAKAEARQTENDVILVVHQLYYGLLAARKQKEAAEAGLSAAQESRREAEDAVRSRTQLEVSLNEARTAVLQNRQSLITEEIQIADYNSELNNLLGLPLDTVLDLSDPGPSDGAVQPREYYLQAASSGNAELEAAKANVDKAHGGVKAAYDEYIPDVSLYATHMYQDGAPFLTDNVGTFGIMMTWNIWDWGKRGAVIGERKAQLSQAEENLQRVNDQVTVEMEKAYRKLERTKRMMDVAREALALQQERLRLSSDQLKASTISPAKRAEVVAAVKKAESDELQARLGYDLTIAELNRIAATFER
;
A
#
# COMPACT_ATOMS: atom_id res chain seq x y z
N PRO A 1 -10.23 39.76 40.69
CA PRO A 1 -10.97 39.67 41.98
C PRO A 1 -10.24 38.72 42.94
N PRO A 2 -10.35 38.88 44.27
CA PRO A 2 -9.81 37.91 45.22
C PRO A 2 -10.45 36.53 44.96
N GLY A 3 -9.64 35.49 44.71
CA GLY A 3 -10.11 34.14 44.36
C GLY A 3 -9.95 33.74 42.88
N TYR A 4 -9.45 34.63 42.01
CA TYR A 4 -9.08 34.27 40.65
C TYR A 4 -7.57 33.96 40.57
N ARG A 5 -7.21 32.78 40.06
CA ARG A 5 -5.85 32.47 39.63
C ARG A 5 -5.69 32.76 38.15
N ILE A 6 -4.60 33.41 37.80
CA ILE A 6 -4.15 33.53 36.40
C ILE A 6 -3.18 32.37 36.18
N GLU A 7 -3.61 31.37 35.41
CA GLU A 7 -2.77 30.28 34.94
C GLU A 7 -2.56 30.42 33.42
N TYR A 8 -1.35 30.11 32.95
CA TYR A 8 -0.98 30.23 31.55
C TYR A 8 -1.64 29.10 30.73
N GLY A 9 -2.80 29.36 30.13
CA GLY A 9 -3.45 28.45 29.17
C GLY A 9 -2.86 28.55 27.75
N GLY A 10 -2.93 27.46 26.99
CA GLY A 10 -2.43 27.36 25.61
C GLY A 10 -1.66 26.06 25.33
N ASP A 11 -0.53 26.16 24.62
CA ASP A 11 0.31 25.00 24.23
C ASP A 11 0.80 24.15 25.41
N LYS A 12 0.91 24.74 26.61
CA LYS A 12 1.35 24.03 27.82
C LYS A 12 0.30 23.05 28.34
N GLU A 13 -0.98 23.46 28.37
CA GLU A 13 -2.10 22.61 28.79
C GLU A 13 -2.38 21.49 27.77
N ASN A 14 -2.31 21.82 26.47
CA ASN A 14 -2.37 20.81 25.40
C ASN A 14 -1.17 19.84 25.46
N THR A 15 0.03 20.31 25.86
CA THR A 15 1.20 19.43 26.08
C THR A 15 0.98 18.54 27.31
N ASP A 16 0.39 19.05 28.39
CA ASP A 16 0.15 18.29 29.62
C ASP A 16 -0.96 17.23 29.45
N GLU A 17 -1.98 17.49 28.62
CA GLU A 17 -2.99 16.50 28.22
C GLU A 17 -2.45 15.45 27.24
N THR A 18 -1.62 15.84 26.26
CA THR A 18 -1.16 14.93 25.19
C THR A 18 0.12 14.14 25.54
N MET A 19 0.96 14.62 26.46
CA MET A 19 2.21 13.93 26.83
C MET A 19 2.04 12.50 27.33
N PRO A 20 1.04 12.17 28.18
CA PRO A 20 0.79 10.79 28.59
C PRO A 20 0.52 9.87 27.40
N GLU A 21 -0.35 10.28 26.47
CA GLU A 21 -0.66 9.50 25.26
C GLU A 21 0.58 9.32 24.38
N MET A 22 1.39 10.35 24.22
CA MET A 22 2.63 10.30 23.45
C MET A 22 3.68 9.36 24.08
N LEU A 23 3.82 9.37 25.41
CA LEU A 23 4.68 8.43 26.12
C LEU A 23 4.19 6.98 25.96
N THR A 24 2.88 6.75 25.98
CA THR A 24 2.33 5.41 25.69
C THR A 24 2.61 4.99 24.25
N ALA A 25 2.48 5.90 23.27
CA ALA A 25 2.81 5.64 21.87
C ALA A 25 4.30 5.31 21.68
N LEU A 26 5.20 6.04 22.35
CA LEU A 26 6.63 5.73 22.35
C LEU A 26 6.89 4.34 22.95
N GLY A 27 6.27 4.01 24.09
CA GLY A 27 6.37 2.70 24.72
C GLY A 27 5.92 1.56 23.80
N ILE A 28 4.74 1.70 23.17
CA ILE A 28 4.22 0.73 22.20
C ILE A 28 5.17 0.60 21.01
N SER A 29 5.71 1.70 20.50
CA SER A 29 6.66 1.69 19.38
C SER A 29 7.95 0.95 19.73
N LEU A 30 8.50 1.14 20.93
CA LEU A 30 9.71 0.45 21.39
C LEU A 30 9.46 -1.06 21.53
N VAL A 31 8.31 -1.46 22.07
CA VAL A 31 7.92 -2.88 22.17
C VAL A 31 7.75 -3.50 20.78
N ALA A 32 7.08 -2.81 19.86
CA ALA A 32 6.89 -3.28 18.49
C ALA A 32 8.23 -3.43 17.74
N ILE A 33 9.15 -2.46 17.90
CA ILE A 33 10.49 -2.54 17.31
C ILE A 33 11.26 -3.71 17.94
N PHE A 34 11.20 -3.89 19.26
CA PHE A 34 11.86 -5.01 19.95
C PHE A 34 11.37 -6.37 19.42
N ILE A 35 10.05 -6.58 19.29
CA ILE A 35 9.49 -7.83 18.76
C ILE A 35 9.92 -8.05 17.31
N THR A 36 9.92 -7.00 16.49
CA THR A 36 10.34 -7.08 15.08
C THR A 36 11.81 -7.51 14.97
N LEU A 37 12.68 -6.92 15.78
CA LEU A 37 14.09 -7.28 15.84
C LEU A 37 14.31 -8.70 16.39
N LEU A 38 13.49 -9.14 17.35
CA LEU A 38 13.55 -10.49 17.91
C LEU A 38 13.21 -11.54 16.85
N ILE A 39 12.22 -11.28 16.00
CA ILE A 39 11.87 -12.13 14.86
C ILE A 39 13.02 -12.17 13.85
N GLN A 40 13.63 -11.01 13.55
CA GLN A 40 14.73 -10.90 12.59
C GLN A 40 16.00 -11.64 13.03
N PHE A 41 16.52 -11.35 14.22
CA PHE A 41 17.82 -11.86 14.68
C PHE A 41 17.73 -13.17 15.46
N ARG A 42 16.53 -13.54 15.95
CA ARG A 42 16.27 -14.74 16.79
C ARG A 42 17.16 -14.83 18.04
N ARG A 43 17.81 -13.73 18.44
CA ARG A 43 18.78 -13.66 19.54
C ARG A 43 18.66 -12.33 20.28
N VAL A 44 18.29 -12.38 21.55
CA VAL A 44 18.07 -11.19 22.40
C VAL A 44 19.32 -10.29 22.50
N SER A 45 20.53 -10.87 22.50
CA SER A 45 21.77 -10.08 22.57
C SER A 45 21.97 -9.14 21.37
N GLU A 46 21.62 -9.62 20.17
CA GLU A 46 21.76 -8.84 18.92
C GLU A 46 20.68 -7.77 18.83
N VAL A 47 19.46 -8.08 19.32
CA VAL A 47 18.38 -7.11 19.49
C VAL A 47 18.78 -5.97 20.44
N MET A 48 19.37 -6.29 21.60
CA MET A 48 19.79 -5.27 22.58
C MET A 48 20.92 -4.38 22.04
N ILE A 49 21.83 -4.93 21.22
CA ILE A 49 22.87 -4.14 20.55
C ILE A 49 22.23 -3.13 19.59
N VAL A 50 21.27 -3.56 18.77
CA VAL A 50 20.56 -2.66 17.86
C VAL A 50 19.75 -1.62 18.63
N MET A 51 19.09 -2.00 19.73
CA MET A 51 18.31 -1.08 20.57
C MET A 51 19.15 -0.02 21.27
N SER A 52 20.42 -0.29 21.53
CA SER A 52 21.35 0.70 22.09
C SER A 52 21.56 1.94 21.20
N SER A 53 21.24 1.83 19.90
CA SER A 53 21.33 2.96 18.96
C SER A 53 20.28 4.05 19.22
N ILE A 54 19.14 3.71 19.83
CA ILE A 54 18.06 4.68 20.12
C ILE A 54 18.52 5.72 21.15
N PRO A 55 18.99 5.34 22.37
CA PRO A 55 19.52 6.31 23.33
C PRO A 55 20.67 7.16 22.78
N LEU A 56 21.50 6.59 21.89
CA LEU A 56 22.63 7.31 21.28
C LEU A 56 22.18 8.44 20.33
N ALA A 57 20.97 8.38 19.80
CA ALA A 57 20.40 9.41 18.94
C ALA A 57 19.81 10.60 19.71
N MET A 58 19.42 10.41 20.98
CA MET A 58 18.74 11.41 21.81
C MET A 58 19.53 12.72 21.96
N PRO A 59 20.86 12.72 22.23
CA PRO A 59 21.62 13.96 22.31
C PRO A 59 21.57 14.79 21.01
N GLY A 60 21.57 14.11 19.85
CA GLY A 60 21.45 14.76 18.54
C GLY A 60 20.08 15.42 18.33
N ALA A 61 19.00 14.75 18.76
CA ALA A 61 17.64 15.30 18.71
C ALA A 61 17.52 16.58 19.55
N VAL A 62 18.05 16.56 20.77
CA VAL A 62 18.04 17.71 21.69
C VAL A 62 18.90 18.84 21.13
N LEU A 63 20.09 18.55 20.61
CA LEU A 63 20.95 19.53 19.94
C LEU A 63 20.24 20.17 18.75
N GLY A 64 19.46 19.40 17.98
CA GLY A 64 18.65 19.91 16.88
C GLY A 64 17.69 21.01 17.28
N LEU A 65 16.94 20.80 18.38
CA LEU A 65 16.00 21.79 18.90
C LEU A 65 16.70 23.01 19.49
N ILE A 66 17.84 22.83 20.15
CA ILE A 66 18.62 23.93 20.72
C ILE A 66 19.18 24.83 19.61
N ILE A 67 19.75 24.23 18.56
CA ILE A 67 20.34 24.97 17.43
C ILE A 67 19.27 25.77 16.69
N THR A 68 18.10 25.18 16.46
CA THR A 68 17.00 25.84 15.73
C THR A 68 16.10 26.69 16.61
N ARG A 69 16.34 26.69 17.94
CA ARG A 69 15.55 27.39 18.97
C ARG A 69 14.06 27.05 18.92
N ASN A 70 13.74 25.80 18.60
CA ASN A 70 12.37 25.31 18.56
C ASN A 70 11.93 24.73 19.92
N PRO A 71 10.66 24.94 20.32
CA PRO A 71 10.14 24.37 21.57
C PRO A 71 10.01 22.85 21.47
N PHE A 72 10.15 22.18 22.62
CA PHE A 72 9.81 20.77 22.74
C PHE A 72 8.30 20.64 23.00
N GLY A 73 7.58 20.07 22.04
CA GLY A 73 6.14 19.83 22.10
C GLY A 73 5.73 18.62 21.26
N PHE A 74 4.44 18.50 20.94
CA PHE A 74 3.87 17.37 20.20
C PHE A 74 4.66 16.99 18.94
N THR A 75 4.96 17.97 18.09
CA THR A 75 5.60 17.72 16.78
C THR A 75 7.09 17.35 16.92
N ALA A 76 7.80 17.92 17.89
CA ALA A 76 9.17 17.52 18.21
C ALA A 76 9.25 16.07 18.68
N PHE A 77 8.28 15.63 19.48
CA PHE A 77 8.20 14.26 19.98
C PHE A 77 7.82 13.26 18.88
N MET A 78 6.91 13.63 17.96
CA MET A 78 6.66 12.84 16.75
C MET A 78 7.92 12.66 15.91
N GLY A 79 8.74 13.71 15.79
CA GLY A 79 10.07 13.64 15.19
C GLY A 79 11.00 12.67 15.92
N LEU A 80 10.91 12.61 17.26
CA LEU A 80 11.70 11.68 18.08
C LEU A 80 11.30 10.21 17.87
N ILE A 81 10.00 9.91 17.81
CA ILE A 81 9.50 8.55 17.50
C ILE A 81 9.99 8.13 16.10
N ALA A 82 9.86 9.02 15.11
CA ALA A 82 10.33 8.75 13.75
C ALA A 82 11.85 8.52 13.70
N LEU A 83 12.63 9.31 14.45
CA LEU A 83 14.08 9.15 14.57
C LEU A 83 14.45 7.76 15.09
N CYS A 84 13.75 7.24 16.09
CA CYS A 84 14.02 5.89 16.64
C CYS A 84 13.96 4.81 15.56
N GLY A 85 12.94 4.81 14.71
CA GLY A 85 12.78 3.80 13.66
C GLY A 85 13.85 3.90 12.56
N ILE A 86 14.22 5.13 12.16
CA ILE A 86 15.23 5.34 11.12
C ILE A 86 16.62 4.91 11.62
N VAL A 87 16.96 5.24 12.87
CA VAL A 87 18.26 4.88 13.46
C VAL A 87 18.41 3.37 13.60
N VAL A 88 17.34 2.68 14.01
CA VAL A 88 17.32 1.22 14.12
C VAL A 88 17.60 0.55 12.77
N ARG A 89 17.04 1.06 11.67
CA ARG A 89 17.30 0.53 10.32
C ARG A 89 18.80 0.48 9.99
N ASN A 90 19.52 1.56 10.29
CA ASN A 90 20.95 1.65 10.02
C ASN A 90 21.75 0.65 10.87
N ALA A 91 21.35 0.47 12.13
CA ALA A 91 21.97 -0.51 13.03
C ALA A 91 21.66 -1.98 12.62
N ILE A 92 20.46 -2.28 12.12
CA ILE A 92 20.09 -3.63 11.61
C ILE A 92 21.05 -4.04 10.48
N ILE A 93 21.21 -3.20 9.46
CA ILE A 93 22.03 -3.52 8.28
C ILE A 93 23.49 -3.76 8.68
N LEU A 94 24.00 -2.98 9.63
CA LEU A 94 25.36 -3.12 10.13
C LEU A 94 25.54 -4.44 10.89
N VAL A 95 24.65 -4.77 11.82
CA VAL A 95 24.70 -6.00 12.61
C VAL A 95 24.48 -7.25 11.76
N ASP A 96 23.57 -7.20 10.79
CA ASP A 96 23.30 -8.31 9.87
C ASP A 96 24.52 -8.64 9.01
N TYR A 97 25.19 -7.60 8.49
CA TYR A 97 26.41 -7.78 7.71
C TYR A 97 27.59 -8.30 8.54
N ILE A 98 27.72 -7.89 9.80
CA ILE A 98 28.73 -8.46 10.72
C ILE A 98 28.44 -9.96 10.90
N ASN A 99 27.18 -10.34 11.11
CA ASN A 99 26.77 -11.74 11.25
C ASN A 99 27.02 -12.55 9.97
N GLU A 100 26.75 -11.98 8.79
CA GLU A 100 27.03 -12.60 7.49
C GLU A 100 28.53 -12.90 7.35
N ARG A 101 29.41 -11.93 7.62
CA ARG A 101 30.86 -12.13 7.56
C ARG A 101 31.39 -13.15 8.58
N ILE A 102 30.79 -13.21 9.77
CA ILE A 102 31.13 -14.25 10.76
C ILE A 102 30.71 -15.64 10.26
N ARG A 103 29.56 -15.76 9.57
CA ARG A 103 29.13 -17.05 8.97
C ARG A 103 30.05 -17.51 7.84
N GLU A 104 30.65 -16.56 7.13
CA GLU A 104 31.69 -16.82 6.12
C GLU A 104 33.05 -17.19 6.70
N GLY A 105 33.20 -17.19 8.04
CA GLY A 105 34.41 -17.62 8.75
C GLY A 105 35.40 -16.50 9.07
N HIS A 106 35.05 -15.23 8.85
CA HIS A 106 35.93 -14.12 9.22
C HIS A 106 36.02 -13.95 10.75
N PRO A 107 37.21 -13.61 11.30
CA PRO A 107 37.38 -13.23 12.70
C PRO A 107 36.45 -12.07 13.09
N LEU A 108 35.90 -12.11 14.31
CA LEU A 108 34.91 -11.16 14.83
C LEU A 108 35.32 -9.68 14.65
N GLU A 109 36.57 -9.34 14.95
CA GLU A 109 37.10 -7.98 14.83
C GLU A 109 37.27 -7.54 13.37
N GLN A 110 37.67 -8.47 12.50
CA GLN A 110 37.80 -8.21 11.06
C GLN A 110 36.42 -8.02 10.41
N ALA A 111 35.45 -8.86 10.78
CA ALA A 111 34.07 -8.76 10.34
C ALA A 111 33.43 -7.43 10.76
N ALA A 112 33.66 -6.97 12.00
CA ALA A 112 33.17 -5.70 12.51
C ALA A 112 33.77 -4.49 11.77
N THR A 113 35.08 -4.51 11.53
CA THR A 113 35.78 -3.42 10.84
C THR A 113 35.36 -3.32 9.38
N GLU A 114 35.34 -4.45 8.67
CA GLU A 114 34.95 -4.48 7.26
C GLU A 114 33.48 -4.11 7.05
N ALA A 115 32.60 -4.51 7.98
CA ALA A 115 31.22 -4.07 7.99
C ALA A 115 31.10 -2.55 8.11
N GLY A 116 31.86 -1.94 9.03
CA GLY A 116 31.91 -0.48 9.19
C GLY A 116 32.36 0.23 7.91
N GLU A 117 33.48 -0.20 7.31
CA GLU A 117 34.05 0.42 6.11
C GLU A 117 33.10 0.38 4.90
N ARG A 118 32.50 -0.79 4.65
CA ARG A 118 31.60 -0.97 3.49
C ARG A 118 30.27 -0.25 3.67
N ARG A 119 29.80 -0.10 4.92
CA ARG A 119 28.50 0.51 5.22
C ARG A 119 28.58 2.02 5.48
N LEU A 120 29.77 2.57 5.73
CA LEU A 120 29.96 4.00 5.94
C LEU A 120 29.40 4.84 4.78
N ARG A 121 29.76 4.52 3.53
CA ARG A 121 29.33 5.32 2.37
C ARG A 121 27.81 5.27 2.13
N PRO A 122 27.16 4.08 2.07
CA PRO A 122 25.71 4.03 1.88
C PRO A 122 24.91 4.64 3.04
N ILE A 123 25.34 4.43 4.29
CA ILE A 123 24.66 5.00 5.47
C ILE A 123 24.82 6.53 5.48
N PHE A 124 26.01 7.05 5.15
CA PHE A 124 26.22 8.50 5.05
C PHE A 124 25.30 9.13 4.00
N LEU A 125 25.26 8.55 2.79
CA LEU A 125 24.50 9.12 1.68
C LEU A 125 22.99 9.17 1.97
N THR A 126 22.44 8.10 2.55
CA THR A 126 21.02 8.03 2.93
C THR A 126 20.67 8.99 4.07
N THR A 127 21.51 9.05 5.12
CA THR A 127 21.30 9.93 6.28
C THR A 127 21.40 11.41 5.88
N MET A 128 22.40 11.76 5.06
CA MET A 128 22.57 13.14 4.57
C MET A 128 21.48 13.57 3.61
N ALA A 129 21.01 12.68 2.73
CA ALA A 129 19.88 12.96 1.85
C ALA A 129 18.60 13.24 2.66
N ALA A 130 18.33 12.44 3.71
CA ALA A 130 17.19 12.66 4.59
C ALA A 130 17.32 13.98 5.38
N ALA A 131 18.49 14.27 5.94
CA ALA A 131 18.75 15.51 6.67
C ALA A 131 18.61 16.75 5.76
N ALA A 132 19.17 16.70 4.56
CA ALA A 132 19.04 17.76 3.56
C ALA A 132 17.58 17.93 3.10
N GLY A 133 16.85 16.83 2.90
CA GLY A 133 15.44 16.83 2.46
C GLY A 133 14.49 17.51 3.44
N VAL A 134 14.73 17.37 4.75
CA VAL A 134 13.90 18.03 5.78
C VAL A 134 14.41 19.43 6.15
N THR A 135 15.58 19.86 5.66
CA THR A 135 16.16 21.18 5.95
C THR A 135 15.27 22.36 5.53
N PRO A 136 14.61 22.37 4.35
CA PRO A 136 13.68 23.44 3.98
C PRO A 136 12.52 23.61 4.97
N MET A 137 12.08 22.53 5.62
CA MET A 137 11.01 22.58 6.62
C MET A 137 11.47 23.30 7.89
N ILE A 138 12.76 23.20 8.25
CA ILE A 138 13.37 23.98 9.34
C ILE A 138 13.36 25.48 8.98
N LEU A 139 13.74 25.81 7.74
CA LEU A 139 13.78 27.19 7.26
C LEU A 139 12.40 27.84 7.14
N SER A 140 11.33 27.03 6.98
CA SER A 140 9.95 27.51 6.89
C SER A 140 9.44 28.20 8.16
N LYS A 141 10.10 27.99 9.31
CA LYS A 141 9.70 28.50 10.65
C LYS A 141 8.25 28.17 11.04
N SER A 142 7.63 27.17 10.43
CA SER A 142 6.31 26.69 10.83
C SER A 142 6.35 26.08 12.23
N SER A 143 5.41 26.44 13.10
CA SER A 143 5.27 25.88 14.45
C SER A 143 5.03 24.36 14.45
N LEU A 144 4.43 23.82 13.39
CA LEU A 144 4.16 22.39 13.25
C LEU A 144 5.36 21.62 12.67
N TRP A 145 5.96 22.13 11.60
CA TRP A 145 6.94 21.36 10.81
C TRP A 145 8.40 21.60 11.22
N SER A 146 8.73 22.78 11.73
CA SER A 146 10.11 23.15 12.08
C SER A 146 10.67 22.31 13.25
N PRO A 147 9.94 22.07 14.35
CA PRO A 147 10.45 21.24 15.45
C PRO A 147 10.68 19.78 15.06
N LEU A 148 9.76 19.19 14.30
CA LEU A 148 9.87 17.81 13.78
C LEU A 148 11.10 17.65 12.88
N ALA A 149 11.27 18.56 11.91
CA ALA A 149 12.38 18.52 10.97
C ALA A 149 13.74 18.77 11.65
N SER A 150 13.78 19.60 12.68
CA SER A 150 15.00 19.89 13.46
C SER A 150 15.53 18.67 14.19
N VAL A 151 14.63 17.91 14.82
CA VAL A 151 14.95 16.65 15.50
C VAL A 151 15.48 15.63 14.51
N LEU A 152 14.86 15.51 13.33
CA LEU A 152 15.29 14.57 12.30
C LEU A 152 16.64 14.96 11.68
N ALA A 153 16.85 16.20 11.24
CA ALA A 153 18.07 16.59 10.54
C ALA A 153 19.33 16.40 11.41
N VAL A 154 19.31 16.95 12.62
CA VAL A 154 20.47 16.92 13.53
C VAL A 154 20.57 15.59 14.26
N GLY A 155 19.42 15.01 14.65
CA GLY A 155 19.36 13.68 15.27
C GLY A 155 19.89 12.58 14.36
N LEU A 156 19.51 12.58 13.08
CA LEU A 156 20.01 11.60 12.11
C LEU A 156 21.50 11.78 11.87
N THR A 157 21.96 13.02 11.65
CA THR A 157 23.38 13.31 11.45
C THR A 157 24.23 12.85 12.64
N TRP A 158 23.81 13.17 13.86
CA TRP A 158 24.52 12.74 15.07
C TRP A 158 24.48 11.22 15.26
N SER A 159 23.29 10.62 15.12
CA SER A 159 23.09 9.18 15.32
C SER A 159 23.90 8.35 14.34
N MET A 160 24.14 8.84 13.11
CA MET A 160 24.97 8.16 12.13
C MET A 160 26.39 7.94 12.65
N PHE A 161 27.04 9.01 13.14
CA PHE A 161 28.40 8.92 13.68
C PHE A 161 28.45 8.01 14.90
N MET A 162 27.48 8.17 15.82
CA MET A 162 27.42 7.36 17.03
C MET A 162 27.16 5.89 16.73
N THR A 163 26.23 5.57 15.83
CA THR A 163 25.87 4.19 15.49
C THR A 163 27.03 3.48 14.79
N LEU A 164 27.70 4.14 13.84
CA LEU A 164 28.79 3.53 13.09
C LEU A 164 30.03 3.26 13.97
N LEU A 165 30.25 4.05 15.01
CA LEU A 165 31.35 3.86 15.96
C LEU A 165 30.98 2.89 17.08
N VAL A 166 29.83 3.09 17.73
CA VAL A 166 29.48 2.40 18.97
C VAL A 166 28.92 1.00 18.69
N VAL A 167 28.13 0.79 17.64
CA VAL A 167 27.48 -0.51 17.40
C VAL A 167 28.49 -1.63 17.09
N PRO A 168 29.50 -1.45 16.22
CA PRO A 168 30.52 -2.49 16.00
C PRO A 168 31.31 -2.82 17.27
N VAL A 169 31.68 -1.80 18.05
CA VAL A 169 32.42 -1.99 19.32
C VAL A 169 31.56 -2.74 20.33
N LEU A 170 30.30 -2.35 20.50
CA LEU A 170 29.36 -3.04 21.38
C LEU A 170 29.12 -4.48 20.95
N PHE A 171 29.02 -4.71 19.64
CA PHE A 171 28.86 -6.05 19.07
C PHE A 171 30.07 -6.94 19.38
N VAL A 172 31.30 -6.43 19.18
CA VAL A 172 32.53 -7.14 19.51
C VAL A 172 32.61 -7.43 21.02
N ILE A 173 32.30 -6.47 21.89
CA ILE A 173 32.34 -6.65 23.35
C ILE A 173 31.35 -7.72 23.82
N VAL A 174 30.12 -7.72 23.28
CA VAL A 174 29.08 -8.68 23.67
C VAL A 174 29.40 -10.08 23.15
N LYS A 175 29.88 -10.19 21.89
CA LYS A 175 30.22 -11.49 21.26
C LYS A 175 31.54 -12.07 21.75
N SER A 176 32.56 -11.25 22.03
CA SER A 176 33.84 -11.71 22.60
C SER A 176 33.65 -12.34 24.00
N ARG A 177 32.64 -11.90 24.76
CA ARG A 177 32.25 -12.53 26.04
C ARG A 177 31.51 -13.86 25.89
N THR A 178 30.97 -14.16 24.71
CA THR A 178 30.21 -15.41 24.43
C THR A 178 31.02 -16.46 23.67
N ILE A 179 32.19 -16.12 23.14
CA ILE A 179 33.05 -17.05 22.37
C ILE A 179 34.27 -17.42 23.23
N LYS A 180 34.25 -18.60 23.85
CA LYS A 180 35.48 -19.31 24.24
C LYS A 180 36.09 -19.95 22.98
N PRO A 181 37.41 -19.92 22.76
CA PRO A 181 38.02 -20.57 21.62
C PRO A 181 38.07 -22.09 21.88
N GLU A 182 37.38 -22.88 21.05
CA GLU A 182 37.60 -24.33 20.97
C GLU A 182 38.12 -24.70 19.57
N PRO A 183 39.14 -25.58 19.49
CA PRO A 183 39.81 -25.97 18.24
C PRO A 183 38.96 -26.99 17.44
N PRO A 184 39.29 -27.23 16.15
CA PRO A 184 38.42 -27.99 15.27
C PRO A 184 38.61 -29.48 15.52
N SER A 185 37.58 -30.18 16.02
CA SER A 185 37.58 -31.65 15.95
C SER A 185 36.20 -32.28 16.16
N ILE A 186 35.83 -33.06 15.13
CA ILE A 186 35.17 -34.37 15.17
C ILE A 186 33.66 -34.40 15.48
N LYS A 187 32.93 -34.76 14.41
CA LYS A 187 31.53 -35.17 14.37
C LYS A 187 31.27 -36.36 15.32
N HIS A 188 30.27 -36.26 16.20
CA HIS A 188 29.58 -37.43 16.76
C HIS A 188 28.11 -37.49 16.31
N PRO A 189 27.59 -38.70 16.01
CA PRO A 189 26.29 -38.89 15.40
C PRO A 189 25.24 -39.19 16.47
N SER A 190 24.41 -38.21 16.83
CA SER A 190 23.18 -38.47 17.59
C SER A 190 22.04 -37.51 17.23
N ARG A 191 22.14 -36.84 16.08
CA ARG A 191 21.08 -36.02 15.47
C ARG A 191 20.49 -36.65 14.19
N ALA A 192 20.83 -37.90 13.90
CA ALA A 192 20.41 -38.57 12.67
C ALA A 192 18.92 -38.95 12.63
N VAL A 193 18.22 -39.01 13.76
CA VAL A 193 16.78 -39.39 13.76
C VAL A 193 15.86 -38.18 13.60
N ALA A 194 16.24 -37.01 14.11
CA ALA A 194 15.49 -35.75 13.88
C ALA A 194 15.85 -35.10 12.54
N ALA A 195 17.09 -35.27 12.06
CA ALA A 195 17.50 -34.80 10.74
C ALA A 195 17.01 -35.70 9.61
N ALA A 196 16.86 -37.03 9.79
CA ALA A 196 16.34 -37.90 8.74
C ALA A 196 14.85 -37.66 8.44
N LEU A 197 14.04 -37.28 9.44
CA LEU A 197 12.63 -36.93 9.22
C LEU A 197 12.46 -35.52 8.62
N LEU A 198 13.35 -34.58 8.92
CA LEU A 198 13.37 -33.25 8.29
C LEU A 198 14.01 -33.26 6.89
N VAL A 199 14.97 -34.15 6.63
CA VAL A 199 15.60 -34.31 5.32
C VAL A 199 14.74 -35.18 4.39
N ALA A 200 14.02 -36.19 4.89
CA ALA A 200 12.98 -36.88 4.12
C ALA A 200 11.76 -35.98 3.86
N GLY A 201 11.43 -35.07 4.79
CA GLY A 201 10.40 -34.04 4.61
C GLY A 201 10.80 -32.91 3.65
N LEU A 202 12.09 -32.53 3.59
CA LEU A 202 12.57 -31.49 2.65
C LEU A 202 13.01 -32.03 1.29
N ILE A 203 13.34 -33.31 1.14
CA ILE A 203 13.69 -33.90 -0.17
C ILE A 203 12.43 -34.31 -0.96
N LEU A 204 11.26 -34.43 -0.33
CA LEU A 204 9.99 -34.67 -1.04
C LEU A 204 9.30 -33.40 -1.60
N VAL A 205 9.84 -32.20 -1.36
CA VAL A 205 9.28 -30.95 -1.92
C VAL A 205 10.29 -30.20 -2.82
N ALA A 206 11.55 -30.64 -2.87
CA ALA A 206 12.48 -30.18 -3.89
C ALA A 206 12.32 -31.02 -5.17
N SER A 207 11.13 -30.98 -5.78
CA SER A 207 11.08 -31.16 -7.23
C SER A 207 11.99 -30.07 -7.81
N PRO A 208 12.90 -30.38 -8.74
CA PRO A 208 13.38 -29.33 -9.62
C PRO A 208 12.10 -28.70 -10.17
N ALA A 209 11.90 -27.41 -9.90
CA ALA A 209 10.99 -26.62 -10.69
C ALA A 209 11.60 -26.66 -12.10
N PHE A 210 11.32 -27.75 -12.83
CA PHE A 210 11.25 -27.70 -14.26
C PHE A 210 10.40 -26.48 -14.51
N ALA A 211 11.00 -25.49 -15.17
CA ALA A 211 10.27 -24.41 -15.77
C ALA A 211 9.19 -25.08 -16.62
N GLU A 212 8.01 -25.23 -16.02
CA GLU A 212 6.85 -25.80 -16.67
C GLU A 212 6.56 -24.77 -17.75
N THR A 213 6.97 -25.11 -18.97
CA THR A 213 6.72 -24.31 -20.16
C THR A 213 5.23 -24.42 -20.42
N LYS A 214 4.48 -23.68 -19.60
CA LYS A 214 3.03 -23.66 -19.64
C LYS A 214 2.67 -22.81 -20.85
N ARG A 215 2.18 -23.49 -21.88
CA ARG A 215 1.58 -22.83 -23.03
C ARG A 215 0.35 -22.08 -22.53
N LEU A 216 0.41 -20.75 -22.53
CA LEU A 216 -0.60 -19.88 -21.94
C LEU A 216 -1.36 -19.18 -23.06
N THR A 217 -2.68 -19.38 -23.08
CA THR A 217 -3.58 -18.64 -23.98
C THR A 217 -3.97 -17.28 -23.37
N LEU A 218 -4.40 -16.34 -24.19
CA LEU A 218 -4.84 -15.03 -23.72
C LEU A 218 -6.01 -15.10 -22.70
N PRO A 219 -7.07 -15.91 -22.90
CA PRO A 219 -8.13 -16.05 -21.90
C PRO A 219 -7.63 -16.62 -20.57
N GLU A 220 -6.73 -17.60 -20.61
CA GLU A 220 -6.12 -18.17 -19.40
C GLU A 220 -5.22 -17.15 -18.68
N ALA A 221 -4.49 -16.32 -19.43
CA ALA A 221 -3.71 -15.22 -18.86
C ALA A 221 -4.61 -14.21 -18.14
N VAL A 222 -5.77 -13.88 -18.72
CA VAL A 222 -6.76 -13.00 -18.09
C VAL A 222 -7.35 -13.62 -16.82
N ASP A 223 -7.78 -14.89 -16.85
CA ASP A 223 -8.32 -15.57 -15.66
C ASP A 223 -7.29 -15.64 -14.53
N LEU A 224 -6.04 -15.96 -14.88
CA LEU A 224 -4.95 -16.06 -13.92
C LEU A 224 -4.58 -14.68 -13.35
N ALA A 225 -4.63 -13.61 -14.15
CA ALA A 225 -4.51 -12.24 -13.66
C ALA A 225 -5.65 -11.87 -12.70
N LEU A 226 -6.91 -12.13 -13.05
CA LEU A 226 -8.07 -11.80 -12.20
C LEU A 226 -8.08 -12.56 -10.86
N LYS A 227 -7.46 -13.74 -10.81
CA LYS A 227 -7.28 -14.55 -9.59
C LYS A 227 -6.00 -14.19 -8.82
N GLY A 228 -4.92 -13.90 -9.53
CA GLY A 228 -3.58 -13.70 -8.97
C GLY A 228 -3.31 -12.27 -8.53
N ASN A 229 -3.79 -11.29 -9.29
CA ASN A 229 -3.41 -9.89 -9.19
C ASN A 229 -3.78 -9.25 -7.84
N LYS A 230 -2.81 -8.55 -7.25
CA LYS A 230 -2.96 -7.92 -5.93
C LYS A 230 -3.90 -6.72 -5.95
N ALA A 231 -3.91 -5.91 -7.01
CA ALA A 231 -4.78 -4.75 -7.12
C ALA A 231 -6.26 -5.16 -7.18
N VAL A 232 -6.58 -6.20 -7.96
CA VAL A 232 -7.94 -6.77 -8.01
C VAL A 232 -8.37 -7.30 -6.64
N LYS A 233 -7.49 -8.03 -5.93
CA LYS A 233 -7.78 -8.51 -4.57
C LYS A 233 -8.04 -7.37 -3.58
N ILE A 234 -7.21 -6.33 -3.60
CA ILE A 234 -7.37 -5.14 -2.76
C ILE A 234 -8.73 -4.47 -3.04
N ALA A 235 -9.09 -4.33 -4.31
CA ALA A 235 -10.38 -3.75 -4.70
C ALA A 235 -11.56 -4.61 -4.21
N ARG A 236 -11.49 -5.94 -4.33
CA ARG A 236 -12.50 -6.86 -3.79
C ARG A 236 -12.61 -6.77 -2.27
N PHE A 237 -11.49 -6.72 -1.54
CA PHE A 237 -11.52 -6.53 -0.08
C PHE A 237 -12.13 -5.19 0.34
N ARG A 238 -11.96 -4.13 -0.46
CA ARG A 238 -12.65 -2.85 -0.22
C ARG A 238 -14.17 -3.00 -0.39
N VAL A 239 -14.65 -3.77 -1.36
CA VAL A 239 -16.09 -4.07 -1.49
C VAL A 239 -16.61 -4.80 -0.25
N ASP A 240 -15.88 -5.80 0.22
CA ASP A 240 -16.23 -6.55 1.42
C ASP A 240 -16.23 -5.67 2.68
N GLU A 241 -15.24 -4.80 2.83
CA GLU A 241 -15.17 -3.80 3.91
C GLU A 241 -16.42 -2.91 3.92
N LYS A 242 -16.81 -2.37 2.75
CA LYS A 242 -18.01 -1.54 2.64
C LYS A 242 -19.30 -2.33 2.87
N ALA A 243 -19.35 -3.59 2.44
CA ALA A 243 -20.47 -4.48 2.75
C ALA A 243 -20.59 -4.71 4.27
N LYS A 244 -19.48 -4.92 4.98
CA LYS A 244 -19.48 -5.02 6.45
C LYS A 244 -19.84 -3.72 7.15
N LYS A 245 -19.54 -2.57 6.55
CA LYS A 245 -20.05 -1.29 7.04
C LYS A 245 -21.58 -1.20 6.93
N VAL A 246 -22.17 -1.70 5.84
CA VAL A 246 -23.64 -1.79 5.71
C VAL A 246 -24.23 -2.69 6.79
N ASP A 247 -23.66 -3.88 7.02
CA ASP A 247 -24.09 -4.81 8.06
C ASP A 247 -24.03 -4.15 9.45
N SER A 248 -22.91 -3.47 9.75
CA SER A 248 -22.70 -2.76 11.02
C SER A 248 -23.70 -1.63 11.23
N THR A 249 -23.95 -0.78 10.22
CA THR A 249 -24.95 0.31 10.34
C THR A 249 -26.37 -0.27 10.44
N SER A 250 -26.63 -1.41 9.78
CA SER A 250 -27.93 -2.09 9.89
C SER A 250 -28.15 -2.70 11.27
N ALA A 251 -27.09 -3.02 12.03
CA ALA A 251 -27.21 -3.51 13.39
C ALA A 251 -27.76 -2.43 14.36
N ASP A 252 -27.57 -1.14 14.05
CA ASP A 252 -28.08 -0.04 14.87
C ASP A 252 -29.62 0.07 14.87
N PHE A 253 -30.31 -0.67 13.98
CA PHE A 253 -31.78 -0.80 14.05
C PHE A 253 -32.26 -1.56 15.28
N PHE A 254 -31.41 -2.41 15.87
CA PHE A 254 -31.79 -3.26 17.00
C PHE A 254 -31.52 -2.59 18.35
N PRO A 255 -32.23 -3.00 19.42
CA PRO A 255 -31.98 -2.50 20.76
C PRO A 255 -30.55 -2.77 21.21
N ARG A 256 -29.95 -1.83 21.93
CA ARG A 256 -28.62 -1.97 22.54
C ARG A 256 -28.75 -2.41 23.98
N LEU A 257 -28.07 -3.50 24.33
CA LEU A 257 -27.89 -3.94 25.72
C LEU A 257 -26.45 -3.63 26.14
N SER A 258 -26.27 -2.87 27.22
CA SER A 258 -24.97 -2.56 27.80
C SER A 258 -24.97 -2.78 29.31
N ASN A 259 -23.83 -3.17 29.87
CA ASN A 259 -23.60 -3.16 31.32
C ASN A 259 -22.43 -2.23 31.62
N ASP A 260 -22.63 -1.32 32.56
CA ASP A 260 -21.61 -0.43 33.11
C ASP A 260 -21.45 -0.78 34.59
N SER A 261 -20.29 -1.31 34.95
CA SER A 261 -19.97 -1.68 36.32
C SER A 261 -18.80 -0.85 36.83
N ARG A 262 -18.98 -0.19 37.97
CA ARG A 262 -18.01 0.70 38.59
C ARG A 262 -17.76 0.29 40.02
N TYR A 263 -16.49 0.23 40.38
CA TYR A 263 -16.05 0.14 41.75
C TYR A 263 -15.34 1.44 42.09
N VAL A 264 -15.87 2.17 43.07
CA VAL A 264 -15.39 3.49 43.47
C VAL A 264 -15.01 3.42 44.93
N ARG A 265 -13.80 3.90 45.26
CA ARG A 265 -13.39 4.15 46.63
C ARG A 265 -13.30 5.65 46.84
N LEU A 266 -14.09 6.18 47.76
CA LEU A 266 -14.01 7.58 48.18
C LEU A 266 -12.83 7.78 49.14
N SER A 267 -12.15 8.92 49.01
CA SER A 267 -11.03 9.29 49.89
C SER A 267 -11.49 9.67 51.30
N GLU A 268 -12.70 10.20 51.42
CA GLU A 268 -13.32 10.64 52.67
C GLU A 268 -14.75 10.10 52.78
N GLU A 269 -15.15 9.71 53.99
CA GLU A 269 -16.52 9.26 54.27
C GLU A 269 -17.45 10.46 54.38
N GLN A 270 -18.63 10.39 53.77
CA GLN A 270 -19.66 11.40 53.96
C GLN A 270 -20.33 11.19 55.33
N GLU A 271 -20.45 12.28 56.09
CA GLU A 271 -20.98 12.28 57.45
C GLU A 271 -22.16 13.26 57.54
N ALA A 272 -23.26 12.84 58.18
CA ALA A 272 -24.42 13.68 58.51
C ALA A 272 -24.26 14.15 59.94
N THR A 273 -24.05 15.45 60.12
CA THR A 273 -23.85 16.01 61.45
C THR A 273 -25.16 16.53 62.04
N ILE A 274 -25.56 16.01 63.20
CA ILE A 274 -26.69 16.48 63.98
C ILE A 274 -26.17 17.43 65.07
N PRO A 275 -26.47 18.74 65.00
CA PRO A 275 -26.05 19.70 66.00
C PRO A 275 -26.62 19.36 67.39
N ALA A 276 -25.90 19.75 68.45
CA ALA A 276 -26.39 19.58 69.81
C ALA A 276 -27.73 20.31 70.01
N GLY A 277 -28.71 19.64 70.61
CA GLY A 277 -30.06 20.20 70.85
C GLY A 277 -30.99 20.23 69.63
N ALA A 278 -30.57 19.73 68.46
CA ALA A 278 -31.39 19.75 67.24
C ALA A 278 -32.69 18.93 67.34
N LEU A 279 -32.80 18.02 68.31
CA LEU A 279 -33.99 17.19 68.56
C LEU A 279 -34.79 17.64 69.80
N GLY A 280 -34.49 18.84 70.32
CA GLY A 280 -35.21 19.45 71.44
C GLY A 280 -34.64 19.11 72.82
N ASP A 281 -35.26 19.68 73.86
CA ASP A 281 -34.86 19.50 75.26
C ASP A 281 -35.63 18.35 75.92
N ILE A 282 -34.92 17.36 76.47
CA ILE A 282 -35.53 16.25 77.20
C ILE A 282 -35.46 16.54 78.71
N PRO A 283 -36.59 16.53 79.44
CA PRO A 283 -36.61 16.81 80.87
C PRO A 283 -35.67 15.89 81.66
N GLY A 284 -34.73 16.48 82.40
CA GLY A 284 -33.71 15.77 83.20
C GLY A 284 -32.42 15.39 82.44
N VAL A 285 -32.38 15.55 81.12
CA VAL A 285 -31.20 15.21 80.27
C VAL A 285 -30.65 16.43 79.53
N GLY A 286 -31.47 17.46 79.26
CA GLY A 286 -31.08 18.67 78.53
C GLY A 286 -31.21 18.56 77.01
N PRO A 287 -30.55 19.43 76.22
CA PRO A 287 -30.72 19.49 74.78
C PRO A 287 -30.22 18.21 74.14
N PHE A 288 -31.05 17.56 73.32
CA PHE A 288 -30.74 16.27 72.69
C PHE A 288 -30.50 16.45 71.17
N PRO A 289 -29.46 15.82 70.58
CA PRO A 289 -28.37 15.12 71.26
C PRO A 289 -27.52 16.10 72.08
N THR A 290 -26.94 15.63 73.19
CA THR A 290 -26.21 16.48 74.15
C THR A 290 -24.87 17.00 73.62
N LYS A 291 -24.40 16.44 72.51
CA LYS A 291 -23.24 16.89 71.73
C LYS A 291 -23.53 16.72 70.25
N GLU A 292 -22.81 17.48 69.44
CA GLU A 292 -22.79 17.30 68.00
C GLU A 292 -22.47 15.83 67.67
N THR A 293 -23.40 15.17 66.98
CA THR A 293 -23.31 13.73 66.71
C THR A 293 -23.23 13.55 65.21
N SER A 294 -22.14 12.92 64.74
CA SER A 294 -21.96 12.58 63.33
C SER A 294 -22.48 11.17 63.05
N ILE A 295 -23.27 11.03 61.99
CA ILE A 295 -23.78 9.76 61.48
C ILE A 295 -23.13 9.51 60.12
N LYS A 296 -22.39 8.41 59.99
CA LYS A 296 -21.80 8.00 58.70
C LYS A 296 -22.91 7.76 57.68
N GLN A 297 -22.81 8.42 56.52
CA GLN A 297 -23.78 8.33 55.42
C GLN A 297 -23.42 7.23 54.39
N GLY A 298 -22.43 6.39 54.66
CA GLY A 298 -22.13 5.22 53.83
C GLY A 298 -20.77 4.62 54.00
N GLU A 299 -20.49 3.59 53.21
CA GLU A 299 -19.18 2.96 53.15
C GLU A 299 -18.20 3.80 52.32
N GLN A 300 -16.89 3.60 52.49
CA GLN A 300 -15.89 4.23 51.61
C GLN A 300 -15.88 3.63 50.21
N THR A 301 -16.43 2.43 50.07
CA THR A 301 -16.38 1.64 48.84
C THR A 301 -17.79 1.47 48.31
N PHE A 302 -17.95 1.79 47.03
CA PHE A 302 -19.21 1.71 46.32
C PHE A 302 -19.02 0.81 45.12
N PHE A 303 -19.86 -0.21 45.02
CA PHE A 303 -20.01 -0.96 43.79
C PHE A 303 -21.34 -0.60 43.15
N LEU A 304 -21.32 -0.24 41.87
CA LEU A 304 -22.50 0.11 41.09
C LEU A 304 -22.45 -0.64 39.77
N SER A 305 -23.45 -1.49 39.49
CA SER A 305 -23.61 -2.15 38.21
C SER A 305 -24.93 -1.76 37.58
N SER A 306 -24.90 -1.23 36.36
CA SER A 306 -26.06 -0.76 35.62
C SER A 306 -26.16 -1.50 34.29
N THR A 307 -27.14 -2.37 34.17
CA THR A 307 -27.51 -3.01 32.90
C THR A 307 -28.61 -2.20 32.24
N THR A 308 -28.34 -1.64 31.06
CA THR A 308 -29.27 -0.79 30.31
C THR A 308 -29.60 -1.41 28.97
N LEU A 309 -30.89 -1.58 28.69
CA LEU A 309 -31.45 -1.86 27.38
C LEU A 309 -32.00 -0.55 26.81
N SER A 310 -31.55 -0.11 25.64
CA SER A 310 -32.03 1.11 24.99
C SER A 310 -32.41 0.90 23.53
N GLN A 311 -33.52 1.50 23.11
CA GLN A 311 -33.96 1.56 21.73
C GLN A 311 -34.10 3.03 21.33
N PRO A 312 -33.23 3.55 20.46
CA PRO A 312 -33.39 4.89 19.93
C PRO A 312 -34.50 4.85 18.87
N VAL A 313 -35.61 5.55 19.08
CA VAL A 313 -36.83 5.43 18.25
C VAL A 313 -36.78 6.39 17.07
N THR A 314 -36.61 7.70 17.33
CA THR A 314 -36.55 8.69 16.23
C THR A 314 -35.25 8.60 15.45
N THR A 315 -34.16 8.18 16.09
CA THR A 315 -32.87 7.93 15.43
C THR A 315 -32.95 6.81 14.39
N LEU A 316 -33.97 5.94 14.40
CA LEU A 316 -34.16 4.93 13.34
C LEU A 316 -34.31 5.54 11.95
N ILE A 317 -34.86 6.76 11.85
CA ILE A 317 -34.95 7.50 10.58
C ILE A 317 -33.54 7.84 10.09
N LYS A 318 -32.70 8.38 10.98
CA LYS A 318 -31.29 8.70 10.72
C LYS A 318 -30.49 7.45 10.34
N ILE A 319 -30.74 6.32 11.02
CA ILE A 319 -30.09 5.02 10.74
C ILE A 319 -30.51 4.47 9.38
N HIS A 320 -31.77 4.64 8.98
CA HIS A 320 -32.24 4.26 7.64
C HIS A 320 -31.49 5.02 6.54
N ASP A 321 -31.37 6.34 6.68
CA ASP A 321 -30.64 7.16 5.72
C ASP A 321 -29.14 6.88 5.73
N ALA A 322 -28.54 6.69 6.91
CA ALA A 322 -27.15 6.24 7.04
C ALA A 322 -26.91 4.87 6.38
N THR A 323 -27.86 3.94 6.48
CA THR A 323 -27.79 2.63 5.83
C THR A 323 -27.89 2.76 4.31
N LYS A 324 -28.77 3.65 3.81
CA LYS A 324 -28.86 3.94 2.37
C LYS A 324 -27.55 4.53 1.84
N ILE A 325 -26.97 5.50 2.54
CA ILE A 325 -25.65 6.09 2.21
C ILE A 325 -24.57 5.01 2.20
N ALA A 326 -24.54 4.12 3.21
CA ALA A 326 -23.58 3.03 3.28
C ALA A 326 -23.73 2.03 2.11
N ARG A 327 -24.96 1.76 1.66
CA ARG A 327 -25.21 0.94 0.46
C ARG A 327 -24.69 1.61 -0.80
N SER A 328 -24.95 2.91 -0.99
CA SER A 328 -24.37 3.67 -2.10
C SER A 328 -22.83 3.67 -2.06
N ASP A 329 -22.21 3.78 -0.87
CA ASP A 329 -20.75 3.70 -0.71
C ASP A 329 -20.18 2.32 -1.09
N ARG A 330 -20.89 1.23 -0.77
CA ARG A 330 -20.56 -0.13 -1.25
C ARG A 330 -20.71 -0.24 -2.77
N ASP A 331 -21.74 0.36 -3.35
CA ASP A 331 -21.98 0.30 -4.79
C ASP A 331 -20.91 1.09 -5.56
N VAL A 332 -20.43 2.22 -5.03
CA VAL A 332 -19.22 2.92 -5.52
C VAL A 332 -18.01 1.98 -5.49
N ALA A 333 -17.71 1.35 -4.35
CA ALA A 333 -16.58 0.43 -4.24
C ALA A 333 -16.68 -0.77 -5.21
N LYS A 334 -17.90 -1.26 -5.47
CA LYS A 334 -18.15 -2.35 -6.42
C LYS A 334 -17.88 -1.92 -7.86
N ALA A 335 -18.27 -0.69 -8.23
CA ALA A 335 -17.98 -0.12 -9.53
C ALA A 335 -16.46 0.13 -9.70
N GLU A 336 -15.78 0.69 -8.70
CA GLU A 336 -14.31 0.84 -8.70
C GLU A 336 -13.57 -0.51 -8.83
N ALA A 337 -14.09 -1.57 -8.20
CA ALA A 337 -13.53 -2.90 -8.33
C ALA A 337 -13.68 -3.46 -9.74
N ARG A 338 -14.83 -3.26 -10.40
CA ARG A 338 -15.02 -3.62 -11.81
C ARG A 338 -14.11 -2.82 -12.74
N GLN A 339 -13.92 -1.53 -12.47
CA GLN A 339 -12.97 -0.69 -13.22
C GLN A 339 -11.55 -1.27 -13.10
N THR A 340 -11.13 -1.62 -11.87
CA THR A 340 -9.81 -2.24 -11.62
C THR A 340 -9.66 -3.58 -12.35
N GLU A 341 -10.71 -4.41 -12.36
CA GLU A 341 -10.72 -5.67 -13.13
C GLU A 341 -10.53 -5.40 -14.63
N ASN A 342 -11.31 -4.47 -15.21
CA ASN A 342 -11.21 -4.11 -16.63
C ASN A 342 -9.85 -3.49 -17.00
N ASP A 343 -9.27 -2.68 -16.12
CA ASP A 343 -7.94 -2.09 -16.32
C ASP A 343 -6.86 -3.17 -16.33
N VAL A 344 -6.93 -4.11 -15.39
CA VAL A 344 -5.99 -5.24 -15.32
C VAL A 344 -6.13 -6.11 -16.57
N ILE A 345 -7.35 -6.41 -17.03
CA ILE A 345 -7.59 -7.13 -18.29
C ILE A 345 -6.92 -6.41 -19.47
N LEU A 346 -7.08 -5.09 -19.60
CA LEU A 346 -6.45 -4.33 -20.68
C LEU A 346 -4.91 -4.41 -20.60
N VAL A 347 -4.33 -4.30 -19.40
CA VAL A 347 -2.87 -4.40 -19.24
C VAL A 347 -2.36 -5.82 -19.54
N VAL A 348 -3.12 -6.88 -19.22
CA VAL A 348 -2.81 -8.25 -19.70
C VAL A 348 -2.69 -8.25 -21.21
N HIS A 349 -3.68 -7.70 -21.92
CA HIS A 349 -3.66 -7.66 -23.39
C HIS A 349 -2.43 -6.89 -23.91
N GLN A 350 -2.12 -5.73 -23.31
CA GLN A 350 -0.95 -4.93 -23.69
C GLN A 350 0.37 -5.70 -23.55
N LEU A 351 0.58 -6.36 -22.40
CA LEU A 351 1.82 -7.10 -22.13
C LEU A 351 1.88 -8.41 -22.93
N TYR A 352 0.77 -9.12 -23.07
CA TYR A 352 0.68 -10.36 -23.84
C TYR A 352 0.99 -10.11 -25.31
N TYR A 353 0.35 -9.10 -25.92
CA TYR A 353 0.61 -8.70 -27.29
C TYR A 353 1.99 -8.09 -27.47
N GLY A 354 2.47 -7.29 -26.51
CA GLY A 354 3.82 -6.75 -26.49
C GLY A 354 4.88 -7.83 -26.50
N LEU A 355 4.72 -8.88 -25.68
CA LEU A 355 5.64 -10.02 -25.62
C LEU A 355 5.65 -10.83 -26.92
N LEU A 356 4.49 -11.07 -27.53
CA LEU A 356 4.40 -11.73 -28.84
C LEU A 356 5.09 -10.91 -29.94
N ALA A 357 4.85 -9.60 -29.98
CA ALA A 357 5.50 -8.70 -30.93
C ALA A 357 7.01 -8.66 -30.73
N ALA A 358 7.50 -8.52 -29.49
CA ALA A 358 8.93 -8.48 -29.17
C ALA A 358 9.65 -9.80 -29.54
N ARG A 359 9.01 -10.96 -29.34
CA ARG A 359 9.55 -12.25 -29.82
C ARG A 359 9.72 -12.27 -31.33
N LYS A 360 8.75 -11.74 -32.07
CA LYS A 360 8.82 -11.67 -33.53
C LYS A 360 9.86 -10.65 -34.01
N GLN A 361 10.03 -9.54 -33.29
CA GLN A 361 11.10 -8.56 -33.53
C GLN A 361 12.49 -9.17 -33.28
N LYS A 362 12.63 -10.01 -32.24
CA LYS A 362 13.86 -10.80 -32.02
C LYS A 362 14.18 -11.72 -33.21
N GLU A 363 13.21 -12.48 -33.72
CA GLU A 363 13.42 -13.31 -34.93
C GLU A 363 13.90 -12.48 -36.13
N ALA A 364 13.35 -11.27 -36.31
CA ALA A 364 13.77 -10.35 -37.36
C ALA A 364 15.19 -9.80 -37.12
N ALA A 365 15.54 -9.46 -35.89
CA ALA A 365 16.87 -8.98 -35.50
C ALA A 365 17.94 -10.09 -35.66
N GLU A 366 17.62 -11.34 -35.34
CA GLU A 366 18.49 -12.49 -35.57
C GLU A 366 18.76 -12.71 -37.07
N ALA A 367 17.71 -12.62 -37.90
CA ALA A 367 17.86 -12.69 -39.35
C ALA A 367 18.70 -11.53 -39.91
N GLY A 368 18.51 -10.31 -39.39
CA GLY A 368 19.33 -9.14 -39.72
C GLY A 368 20.80 -9.30 -39.34
N LEU A 369 21.08 -9.83 -38.16
CA LEU A 369 22.44 -10.15 -37.71
C LEU A 369 23.09 -11.21 -38.60
N SER A 370 22.35 -12.27 -38.95
CA SER A 370 22.84 -13.30 -39.88
C SER A 370 23.17 -12.72 -41.26
N ALA A 371 22.34 -11.80 -41.77
CA ALA A 371 22.59 -11.12 -43.05
C ALA A 371 23.83 -10.22 -43.00
N ALA A 372 23.99 -9.44 -41.93
CA ALA A 372 25.16 -8.58 -41.73
C ALA A 372 26.46 -9.40 -41.59
N GLN A 373 26.40 -10.57 -40.94
CA GLN A 373 27.54 -11.47 -40.83
C GLN A 373 27.96 -12.04 -42.18
N GLU A 374 26.99 -12.37 -43.05
CA GLU A 374 27.28 -12.86 -44.40
C GLU A 374 27.86 -11.75 -45.28
N SER A 375 27.31 -10.53 -45.20
CA SER A 375 27.88 -9.34 -45.88
C SER A 375 29.32 -9.05 -45.42
N ARG A 376 29.61 -9.20 -44.12
CA ARG A 376 30.98 -9.10 -43.60
C ARG A 376 31.90 -10.17 -44.19
N ARG A 377 31.45 -11.43 -44.30
CA ARG A 377 32.25 -12.51 -44.90
C ARG A 377 32.59 -12.20 -46.36
N GLU A 378 31.60 -11.78 -47.15
CA GLU A 378 31.83 -11.37 -48.54
C GLU A 378 32.82 -10.20 -48.64
N ALA A 379 32.70 -9.18 -47.78
CA ALA A 379 33.64 -8.06 -47.73
C ALA A 379 35.06 -8.48 -47.31
N GLU A 380 35.20 -9.43 -46.36
CA GLU A 380 36.51 -9.97 -45.96
C GLU A 380 37.19 -10.70 -47.12
N ASP A 381 36.44 -11.51 -47.86
CA ASP A 381 36.95 -12.24 -49.03
C ASP A 381 37.28 -11.30 -50.21
N ALA A 382 36.50 -10.23 -50.39
CA ALA A 382 36.76 -9.19 -51.40
C ALA A 382 38.01 -8.37 -51.08
N VAL A 383 38.25 -8.02 -49.81
CA VAL A 383 39.48 -7.33 -49.39
C VAL A 383 40.70 -8.26 -49.51
N ARG A 384 40.57 -9.55 -49.14
CA ARG A 384 41.63 -10.55 -49.34
C ARG A 384 42.02 -10.73 -50.80
N SER A 385 41.05 -10.69 -51.70
CA SER A 385 41.27 -10.74 -53.15
C SER A 385 41.68 -9.39 -53.76
N ARG A 386 41.84 -8.33 -52.95
CA ARG A 386 42.15 -6.95 -53.36
C ARG A 386 41.16 -6.34 -54.35
N THR A 387 39.90 -6.79 -54.32
CA THR A 387 38.82 -6.28 -55.17
C THR A 387 38.02 -5.16 -54.52
N GLN A 388 38.13 -4.99 -53.19
CA GLN A 388 37.53 -3.90 -52.43
C GLN A 388 38.52 -3.27 -51.43
N LEU A 389 38.22 -2.04 -51.00
CA LEU A 389 38.98 -1.30 -50.00
C LEU A 389 38.62 -1.75 -48.58
N GLU A 390 39.55 -1.62 -47.63
CA GLU A 390 39.31 -1.93 -46.20
C GLU A 390 38.15 -1.13 -45.59
N VAL A 391 37.81 0.03 -46.16
CA VAL A 391 36.67 0.86 -45.73
C VAL A 391 35.36 0.07 -45.81
N SER A 392 35.13 -0.69 -46.89
CA SER A 392 33.93 -1.51 -47.07
C SER A 392 33.83 -2.63 -46.04
N LEU A 393 34.97 -3.20 -45.62
CA LEU A 393 35.01 -4.18 -44.55
C LEU A 393 34.67 -3.54 -43.19
N ASN A 394 35.16 -2.34 -42.91
CA ASN A 394 34.84 -1.62 -41.68
C ASN A 394 33.35 -1.22 -41.63
N GLU A 395 32.74 -0.87 -42.76
CA GLU A 395 31.29 -0.65 -42.87
C GLU A 395 30.49 -1.92 -42.56
N ALA A 396 30.88 -3.06 -43.15
CA ALA A 396 30.23 -4.34 -42.87
C ALA A 396 30.39 -4.79 -41.41
N ARG A 397 31.55 -4.55 -40.79
CA ARG A 397 31.77 -4.77 -39.35
C ARG A 397 30.87 -3.88 -38.49
N THR A 398 30.71 -2.62 -38.89
CA THR A 398 29.81 -1.68 -38.21
C THR A 398 28.37 -2.16 -38.28
N ALA A 399 27.91 -2.64 -39.44
CA ALA A 399 26.57 -3.21 -39.60
C ALA A 399 26.33 -4.43 -38.69
N VAL A 400 27.33 -5.31 -38.51
CA VAL A 400 27.24 -6.43 -37.56
C VAL A 400 27.09 -5.94 -36.13
N LEU A 401 27.86 -4.93 -35.72
CA LEU A 401 27.77 -4.36 -34.37
C LEU A 401 26.40 -3.72 -34.12
N GLN A 402 25.86 -2.98 -35.10
CA GLN A 402 24.53 -2.37 -35.02
C GLN A 402 23.41 -3.42 -34.90
N ASN A 403 23.43 -4.47 -35.73
CA ASN A 403 22.42 -5.54 -35.64
C ASN A 403 22.53 -6.32 -34.32
N ARG A 404 23.76 -6.53 -33.81
CA ARG A 404 23.96 -7.15 -32.50
C ARG A 404 23.41 -6.29 -31.37
N GLN A 405 23.57 -4.96 -31.47
CA GLN A 405 22.97 -4.04 -30.51
C GLN A 405 21.44 -4.14 -30.55
N SER A 406 20.82 -4.14 -31.73
CA SER A 406 19.37 -4.32 -31.87
C SER A 406 18.90 -5.63 -31.23
N LEU A 407 19.58 -6.75 -31.48
CA LEU A 407 19.23 -8.04 -30.88
C LEU A 407 19.26 -8.00 -29.34
N ILE A 408 20.30 -7.40 -28.75
CA ILE A 408 20.40 -7.26 -27.28
C ILE A 408 19.23 -6.44 -26.73
N THR A 409 18.84 -5.36 -27.40
CA THR A 409 17.68 -4.54 -27.00
C THR A 409 16.40 -5.36 -26.99
N GLU A 410 16.15 -6.16 -28.04
CA GLU A 410 14.96 -7.02 -28.10
C GLU A 410 14.97 -8.10 -27.00
N GLU A 411 16.12 -8.67 -26.67
CA GLU A 411 16.25 -9.65 -25.58
C GLU A 411 15.92 -9.06 -24.21
N ILE A 412 16.38 -7.83 -23.96
CA ILE A 412 16.05 -7.11 -22.72
C ILE A 412 14.54 -6.81 -22.67
N GLN A 413 13.97 -6.32 -23.78
CA GLN A 413 12.53 -6.00 -23.84
C GLN A 413 11.64 -7.23 -23.63
N ILE A 414 12.03 -8.40 -24.15
CA ILE A 414 11.35 -9.67 -23.89
C ILE A 414 11.42 -10.03 -22.39
N ALA A 415 12.58 -9.88 -21.75
CA ALA A 415 12.75 -10.18 -20.33
C ALA A 415 11.91 -9.24 -19.44
N ASP A 416 11.83 -7.96 -19.81
CA ASP A 416 11.01 -6.95 -19.14
C ASP A 416 9.52 -7.29 -19.26
N TYR A 417 9.01 -7.52 -20.48
CA TYR A 417 7.62 -7.94 -20.70
C TYR A 417 7.26 -9.23 -19.96
N ASN A 418 8.17 -10.21 -19.94
CA ASN A 418 7.94 -11.47 -19.23
C ASN A 418 7.85 -11.26 -17.72
N SER A 419 8.72 -10.43 -17.14
CA SER A 419 8.71 -10.10 -15.71
C SER A 419 7.46 -9.32 -15.30
N GLU A 420 7.07 -8.33 -16.12
CA GLU A 420 5.86 -7.53 -15.90
C GLU A 420 4.59 -8.38 -16.00
N LEU A 421 4.50 -9.24 -17.02
CA LEU A 421 3.37 -10.15 -17.19
C LEU A 421 3.30 -11.15 -16.03
N ASN A 422 4.42 -11.75 -15.61
CA ASN A 422 4.48 -12.64 -14.45
C ASN A 422 3.98 -11.95 -13.17
N ASN A 423 4.42 -10.72 -12.90
CA ASN A 423 3.96 -9.95 -11.75
C ASN A 423 2.44 -9.73 -11.80
N LEU A 424 1.91 -9.40 -12.98
CA LEU A 424 0.49 -9.14 -13.17
C LEU A 424 -0.37 -10.41 -13.00
N LEU A 425 0.15 -11.54 -13.49
CA LEU A 425 -0.40 -12.88 -13.34
C LEU A 425 -0.28 -13.42 -11.89
N GLY A 426 0.59 -12.84 -11.06
CA GLY A 426 0.87 -13.34 -9.72
C GLY A 426 1.75 -14.60 -9.71
N LEU A 427 2.53 -14.80 -10.77
CA LEU A 427 3.53 -15.86 -10.90
C LEU A 427 4.91 -15.38 -10.39
N PRO A 428 5.85 -16.28 -10.08
CA PRO A 428 7.25 -15.93 -9.86
C PRO A 428 7.81 -15.15 -11.06
N LEU A 429 8.61 -14.09 -10.79
CA LEU A 429 9.06 -13.14 -11.83
C LEU A 429 9.94 -13.80 -12.91
N ASP A 430 10.62 -14.88 -12.56
CA ASP A 430 11.52 -15.69 -13.39
C ASP A 430 10.82 -16.79 -14.20
N THR A 431 9.49 -16.91 -14.10
CA THR A 431 8.72 -17.91 -14.86
C THR A 431 8.85 -17.67 -16.36
N VAL A 432 9.28 -18.65 -17.14
CA VAL A 432 9.34 -18.54 -18.60
C VAL A 432 7.98 -18.89 -19.19
N LEU A 433 7.28 -17.90 -19.75
CA LEU A 433 5.97 -18.10 -20.36
C LEU A 433 6.11 -18.56 -21.81
N ASP A 434 5.28 -19.51 -22.27
CA ASP A 434 5.14 -19.80 -23.69
C ASP A 434 3.76 -19.32 -24.16
N LEU A 435 3.71 -18.22 -24.92
CA LEU A 435 2.44 -17.61 -25.31
C LEU A 435 1.95 -18.17 -26.65
N SER A 436 0.67 -18.52 -26.73
CA SER A 436 0.04 -18.88 -28.01
C SER A 436 -0.47 -17.64 -28.74
N ASP A 437 -0.16 -17.49 -30.03
CA ASP A 437 -0.81 -16.49 -30.87
C ASP A 437 -2.33 -16.78 -30.94
N PRO A 438 -3.20 -15.85 -30.50
CA PRO A 438 -4.65 -16.06 -30.50
C PRO A 438 -5.26 -16.14 -31.91
N GLY A 439 -4.49 -15.84 -32.97
CA GLY A 439 -5.00 -15.73 -34.33
C GLY A 439 -5.70 -14.38 -34.58
N PRO A 440 -6.23 -14.16 -35.79
CA PRO A 440 -6.98 -12.96 -36.09
C PRO A 440 -8.28 -12.90 -35.26
N SER A 441 -8.64 -11.72 -34.77
CA SER A 441 -9.93 -11.53 -34.13
C SER A 441 -11.07 -11.73 -35.13
N ASP A 442 -11.86 -12.79 -34.95
CA ASP A 442 -13.02 -13.15 -35.78
C ASP A 442 -14.27 -12.28 -35.48
N GLY A 443 -14.21 -11.40 -34.47
CA GLY A 443 -15.33 -10.58 -34.05
C GLY A 443 -15.63 -9.43 -35.02
N ALA A 444 -16.86 -9.36 -35.55
CA ALA A 444 -17.32 -8.21 -36.29
C ALA A 444 -17.38 -6.97 -35.37
N VAL A 445 -16.48 -6.01 -35.61
CA VAL A 445 -16.52 -4.70 -34.94
C VAL A 445 -17.89 -4.06 -35.13
N GLN A 446 -18.52 -3.70 -34.02
CA GLN A 446 -19.84 -3.09 -34.03
C GLN A 446 -19.78 -1.60 -34.42
N PRO A 447 -20.88 -1.01 -34.92
CA PRO A 447 -20.94 0.41 -35.21
C PRO A 447 -20.67 1.26 -33.96
N ARG A 448 -20.10 2.45 -34.14
CA ARG A 448 -19.80 3.41 -33.06
C ARG A 448 -20.95 3.61 -32.07
N GLU A 449 -22.19 3.71 -32.56
CA GLU A 449 -23.39 3.95 -31.73
C GLU A 449 -23.64 2.83 -30.72
N TYR A 450 -23.35 1.58 -31.09
CA TYR A 450 -23.46 0.44 -30.19
C TYR A 450 -22.55 0.61 -28.95
N TYR A 451 -21.29 0.98 -29.18
CA TYR A 451 -20.33 1.17 -28.10
C TYR A 451 -20.66 2.36 -27.21
N LEU A 452 -21.17 3.46 -27.77
CA LEU A 452 -21.63 4.61 -26.99
C LEU A 452 -22.81 4.25 -26.09
N GLN A 453 -23.77 3.48 -26.60
CA GLN A 453 -24.91 3.02 -25.81
C GLN A 453 -24.48 2.04 -24.71
N ALA A 454 -23.60 1.09 -25.03
CA ALA A 454 -23.02 0.17 -24.06
C ALA A 454 -22.26 0.91 -22.95
N ALA A 455 -21.42 1.89 -23.30
CA ALA A 455 -20.68 2.70 -22.33
C ALA A 455 -21.62 3.51 -21.41
N SER A 456 -22.70 4.08 -21.93
CA SER A 456 -23.65 4.90 -21.13
C SER A 456 -24.36 4.11 -20.02
N SER A 457 -24.46 2.79 -20.18
CA SER A 457 -25.20 1.90 -19.28
C SER A 457 -24.31 0.97 -18.46
N GLY A 458 -23.16 0.55 -18.99
CA GLY A 458 -22.28 -0.44 -18.35
C GLY A 458 -20.92 0.08 -17.89
N ASN A 459 -20.51 1.30 -18.24
CA ASN A 459 -19.19 1.80 -17.86
C ASN A 459 -19.06 1.97 -16.32
N ALA A 460 -18.04 1.33 -15.75
CA ALA A 460 -17.82 1.29 -14.31
C ALA A 460 -17.52 2.67 -13.69
N GLU A 461 -16.83 3.58 -14.40
CA GLU A 461 -16.57 4.94 -13.91
C GLU A 461 -17.87 5.74 -13.82
N LEU A 462 -18.75 5.56 -14.80
CA LEU A 462 -20.06 6.19 -14.81
C LEU A 462 -20.99 5.60 -13.73
N GLU A 463 -20.96 4.28 -13.51
CA GLU A 463 -21.67 3.64 -12.39
C GLU A 463 -21.19 4.19 -11.04
N ALA A 464 -19.88 4.34 -10.83
CA ALA A 464 -19.30 4.89 -9.61
C ALA A 464 -19.70 6.37 -9.41
N ALA A 465 -19.69 7.17 -10.48
CA ALA A 465 -20.12 8.56 -10.43
C ALA A 465 -21.61 8.70 -10.08
N LYS A 466 -22.50 7.87 -10.67
CA LYS A 466 -23.93 7.84 -10.34
C LYS A 466 -24.16 7.46 -8.87
N ALA A 467 -23.49 6.41 -8.39
CA ALA A 467 -23.60 5.98 -7.00
C ALA A 467 -23.08 7.04 -6.00
N ASN A 468 -22.07 7.83 -6.40
CA ASN A 468 -21.61 8.98 -5.61
C ASN A 468 -22.64 10.11 -5.55
N VAL A 469 -23.40 10.38 -6.62
CA VAL A 469 -24.54 11.31 -6.59
C VAL A 469 -25.61 10.82 -5.62
N ASP A 470 -25.99 9.54 -5.70
CA ASP A 470 -26.98 8.94 -4.78
C ASP A 470 -26.53 9.04 -3.31
N LYS A 471 -25.24 8.80 -3.06
CA LYS A 471 -24.62 8.96 -1.74
C LYS A 471 -24.69 10.41 -1.25
N ALA A 472 -24.35 11.39 -2.10
CA ALA A 472 -24.40 12.80 -1.74
C ALA A 472 -25.84 13.27 -1.49
N HIS A 473 -26.80 12.81 -2.30
CA HIS A 473 -28.22 13.08 -2.11
C HIS A 473 -28.73 12.54 -0.77
N GLY A 474 -28.35 11.30 -0.42
CA GLY A 474 -28.61 10.72 0.89
C GLY A 474 -28.00 11.56 2.03
N GLY A 475 -26.78 12.08 1.83
CA GLY A 475 -26.11 12.97 2.78
C GLY A 475 -26.85 14.29 3.04
N VAL A 476 -27.46 14.88 2.01
CA VAL A 476 -28.33 16.07 2.17
C VAL A 476 -29.55 15.73 3.01
N LYS A 477 -30.22 14.62 2.72
CA LYS A 477 -31.40 14.17 3.47
C LYS A 477 -31.07 13.89 4.93
N ALA A 478 -29.97 13.18 5.20
CA ALA A 478 -29.50 12.90 6.56
C ALA A 478 -29.19 14.19 7.35
N ALA A 479 -28.68 15.23 6.71
CA ALA A 479 -28.45 16.53 7.35
C ALA A 479 -29.76 17.25 7.73
N TYR A 480 -30.83 17.09 6.94
CA TYR A 480 -32.16 17.57 7.34
C TYR A 480 -32.72 16.79 8.53
N ASP A 481 -32.45 15.49 8.61
CA ASP A 481 -32.93 14.66 9.72
C ASP A 481 -32.26 15.00 11.07
N GLU A 482 -31.13 15.72 11.08
CA GLU A 482 -30.52 16.26 12.32
C GLU A 482 -31.40 17.28 13.06
N TYR A 483 -32.46 17.80 12.41
CA TYR A 483 -33.46 18.64 13.08
C TYR A 483 -34.45 17.85 13.94
N ILE A 484 -34.54 16.53 13.73
CA ILE A 484 -35.43 15.65 14.49
C ILE A 484 -34.82 15.40 15.87
N PRO A 485 -35.57 15.63 16.97
CA PRO A 485 -35.09 15.37 18.33
C PRO A 485 -34.83 13.88 18.54
N ASP A 486 -33.82 13.55 19.33
CA ASP A 486 -33.49 12.17 19.66
C ASP A 486 -34.40 11.70 20.80
N VAL A 487 -35.24 10.71 20.51
CA VAL A 487 -36.17 10.09 21.45
C VAL A 487 -35.80 8.63 21.55
N SER A 488 -35.55 8.15 22.76
CA SER A 488 -35.19 6.77 23.04
C SER A 488 -36.05 6.19 24.15
N LEU A 489 -36.35 4.89 24.03
CA LEU A 489 -36.89 4.09 25.12
C LEU A 489 -35.71 3.43 25.83
N TYR A 490 -35.72 3.42 27.16
CA TYR A 490 -34.71 2.70 27.92
C TYR A 490 -35.33 1.95 29.09
N ALA A 491 -34.68 0.84 29.46
CA ALA A 491 -34.90 0.10 30.68
C ALA A 491 -33.54 -0.18 31.33
N THR A 492 -33.37 0.24 32.58
CA THR A 492 -32.13 0.10 33.32
C THR A 492 -32.37 -0.68 34.60
N HIS A 493 -31.58 -1.72 34.83
CA HIS A 493 -31.47 -2.41 36.09
C HIS A 493 -30.15 -2.05 36.75
N MET A 494 -30.24 -1.43 37.92
CA MET A 494 -29.12 -0.94 38.70
C MET A 494 -29.00 -1.77 39.99
N TYR A 495 -27.85 -2.41 40.15
CA TYR A 495 -27.42 -2.99 41.41
C TYR A 495 -26.41 -2.04 42.07
N GLN A 496 -26.60 -1.74 43.35
CA GLN A 496 -25.65 -0.93 44.12
C GLN A 496 -25.36 -1.54 45.49
N ASP A 497 -24.12 -1.36 45.93
CA ASP A 497 -23.62 -1.79 47.24
C ASP A 497 -22.71 -0.68 47.79
N GLY A 498 -22.88 -0.31 49.06
CA GLY A 498 -22.10 0.74 49.75
C GLY A 498 -22.82 2.06 50.04
N ALA A 499 -23.99 2.34 49.42
CA ALA A 499 -24.80 3.53 49.75
C ALA A 499 -25.98 3.17 50.67
N PRO A 500 -25.94 3.54 51.96
CA PRO A 500 -27.03 3.26 52.89
C PRO A 500 -28.26 4.10 52.54
N PHE A 501 -29.43 3.60 52.94
CA PHE A 501 -30.75 4.21 52.71
C PHE A 501 -31.27 4.15 51.27
N LEU A 502 -30.50 3.60 50.33
CA LEU A 502 -30.95 3.27 48.97
C LEU A 502 -31.10 1.75 48.82
N THR A 503 -32.08 1.30 48.04
CA THR A 503 -32.30 -0.13 47.77
C THR A 503 -31.22 -0.68 46.87
N ASP A 504 -30.70 -1.87 47.19
CA ASP A 504 -29.62 -2.52 46.45
C ASP A 504 -29.96 -2.79 44.99
N ASN A 505 -31.24 -2.98 44.66
CA ASN A 505 -31.72 -3.26 43.31
C ASN A 505 -32.80 -2.27 42.89
N VAL A 506 -32.55 -1.53 41.82
CA VAL A 506 -33.49 -0.54 41.27
C VAL A 506 -33.69 -0.80 39.79
N GLY A 507 -34.95 -0.94 39.37
CA GLY A 507 -35.34 -0.98 37.96
C GLY A 507 -35.97 0.34 37.54
N THR A 508 -35.54 0.92 36.43
CA THR A 508 -36.17 2.08 35.81
C THR A 508 -36.51 1.78 34.37
N PHE A 509 -37.62 2.32 33.89
CA PHE A 509 -37.96 2.35 32.48
C PHE A 509 -38.50 3.72 32.14
N GLY A 510 -38.24 4.19 30.93
CA GLY A 510 -38.67 5.53 30.57
C GLY A 510 -38.37 5.90 29.14
N ILE A 511 -38.70 7.14 28.86
CA ILE A 511 -38.45 7.79 27.58
C ILE A 511 -37.43 8.91 27.86
N MET A 512 -36.38 8.96 27.06
CA MET A 512 -35.41 10.05 27.10
C MET A 512 -35.52 10.83 25.79
N MET A 513 -35.77 12.13 25.88
CA MET A 513 -35.75 13.06 24.75
C MET A 513 -34.58 14.02 24.91
N THR A 514 -33.77 14.14 23.87
CA THR A 514 -32.69 15.12 23.77
C THR A 514 -32.91 15.97 22.53
N TRP A 515 -32.97 17.29 22.71
CA TRP A 515 -33.19 18.21 21.60
C TRP A 515 -32.26 19.43 21.69
N ASN A 516 -31.44 19.58 20.65
CA ASN A 516 -30.65 20.79 20.45
C ASN A 516 -31.54 21.86 19.79
N ILE A 517 -32.10 22.74 20.62
CA ILE A 517 -33.01 23.80 20.19
C ILE A 517 -32.25 24.88 19.40
N TRP A 518 -31.06 25.25 19.85
CA TRP A 518 -30.25 26.32 19.26
C TRP A 518 -28.79 25.89 19.13
N ASP A 519 -28.21 26.11 17.96
CA ASP A 519 -26.83 25.72 17.61
C ASP A 519 -26.10 26.82 16.81
N TRP A 520 -26.57 28.08 16.91
CA TRP A 520 -26.01 29.25 16.21
C TRP A 520 -25.90 29.07 14.68
N GLY A 521 -26.83 28.33 14.07
CA GLY A 521 -26.89 28.14 12.62
C GLY A 521 -26.00 27.00 12.09
N LYS A 522 -25.37 26.21 12.97
CA LYS A 522 -24.50 25.09 12.61
C LYS A 522 -25.18 24.11 11.66
N ARG A 523 -26.38 23.61 11.98
CA ARG A 523 -27.12 22.68 11.09
C ARG A 523 -27.44 23.30 9.73
N GLY A 524 -27.74 24.60 9.67
CA GLY A 524 -27.97 25.31 8.41
C GLY A 524 -26.72 25.34 7.52
N ALA A 525 -25.56 25.60 8.13
CA ALA A 525 -24.28 25.55 7.43
C ALA A 525 -23.93 24.14 6.93
N VAL A 526 -24.20 23.10 7.74
CA VAL A 526 -23.99 21.69 7.33
C VAL A 526 -24.89 21.31 6.14
N ILE A 527 -26.16 21.73 6.13
CA ILE A 527 -27.04 21.51 4.97
C ILE A 527 -26.46 22.21 3.72
N GLY A 528 -25.97 23.45 3.86
CA GLY A 528 -25.31 24.18 2.78
C GLY A 528 -24.10 23.42 2.23
N GLU A 529 -23.24 22.90 3.12
CA GLU A 529 -22.10 22.06 2.77
C GLU A 529 -22.52 20.79 2.00
N ARG A 530 -23.53 20.05 2.50
CA ARG A 530 -24.03 18.84 1.83
C ARG A 530 -24.64 19.13 0.47
N LYS A 531 -25.35 20.25 0.31
CA LYS A 531 -25.89 20.67 -0.99
C LYS A 531 -24.77 20.98 -1.98
N ALA A 532 -23.72 21.67 -1.55
CA ALA A 532 -22.56 21.93 -2.38
C ALA A 532 -21.85 20.61 -2.80
N GLN A 533 -21.74 19.64 -1.89
CA GLN A 533 -21.21 18.30 -2.19
C GLN A 533 -22.08 17.54 -3.22
N LEU A 534 -23.41 17.67 -3.14
CA LEU A 534 -24.32 17.10 -4.13
C LEU A 534 -24.13 17.73 -5.51
N SER A 535 -24.13 19.07 -5.60
CA SER A 535 -23.88 19.76 -6.87
C SER A 535 -22.51 19.43 -7.45
N GLN A 536 -21.48 19.29 -6.59
CA GLN A 536 -20.16 18.81 -7.04
C GLN A 536 -20.20 17.39 -7.61
N ALA A 537 -20.97 16.48 -6.99
CA ALA A 537 -21.12 15.12 -7.47
C ALA A 537 -21.88 15.07 -8.81
N GLU A 538 -22.91 15.90 -8.99
CA GLU A 538 -23.69 16.03 -10.23
C GLU A 538 -22.81 16.55 -11.40
N GLU A 539 -22.04 17.62 -11.17
CA GLU A 539 -21.07 18.14 -12.14
C GLU A 539 -19.98 17.10 -12.46
N ASN A 540 -19.52 16.36 -11.45
CA ASN A 540 -18.55 15.30 -11.67
C ASN A 540 -19.12 14.14 -12.50
N LEU A 541 -20.39 13.79 -12.32
CA LEU A 541 -21.07 12.79 -13.14
C LEU A 541 -21.13 13.24 -14.60
N GLN A 542 -21.50 14.49 -14.86
CA GLN A 542 -21.51 15.04 -16.21
C GLN A 542 -20.10 15.06 -16.82
N ARG A 543 -19.10 15.51 -16.07
CA ARG A 543 -17.69 15.50 -16.48
C ARG A 543 -17.20 14.09 -16.86
N VAL A 544 -17.52 13.08 -16.06
CA VAL A 544 -17.15 11.67 -16.33
C VAL A 544 -17.88 11.17 -17.57
N ASN A 545 -19.17 11.48 -17.74
CA ASN A 545 -19.92 11.11 -18.94
C ASN A 545 -19.31 11.70 -20.23
N ASP A 546 -18.94 12.98 -20.20
CA ASP A 546 -18.31 13.65 -21.33
C ASP A 546 -16.92 13.06 -21.61
N GLN A 547 -16.14 12.77 -20.56
CA GLN A 547 -14.83 12.13 -20.69
C GLN A 547 -14.93 10.73 -21.33
N VAL A 548 -15.86 9.88 -20.86
CA VAL A 548 -16.11 8.54 -21.44
C VAL A 548 -16.50 8.65 -22.91
N THR A 549 -17.32 9.64 -23.27
CA THR A 549 -17.72 9.88 -24.67
C THR A 549 -16.51 10.24 -25.54
N VAL A 550 -15.66 11.16 -25.07
CA VAL A 550 -14.43 11.56 -25.79
C VAL A 550 -13.43 10.42 -25.90
N GLU A 551 -13.25 9.64 -24.82
CA GLU A 551 -12.38 8.46 -24.81
C GLU A 551 -12.87 7.40 -25.81
N MET A 552 -14.18 7.16 -25.86
CA MET A 552 -14.79 6.24 -26.83
C MET A 552 -14.54 6.69 -28.27
N GLU A 553 -14.76 7.97 -28.59
CA GLU A 553 -14.49 8.51 -29.93
C GLU A 553 -13.01 8.40 -30.32
N LYS A 554 -12.11 8.63 -29.36
CA LYS A 554 -10.67 8.50 -29.58
C LYS A 554 -10.29 7.04 -29.85
N ALA A 555 -10.81 6.11 -29.05
CA ALA A 555 -10.57 4.68 -29.21
C ALA A 555 -11.13 4.15 -30.54
N TYR A 556 -12.31 4.61 -30.96
CA TYR A 556 -12.92 4.20 -32.23
C TYR A 556 -12.12 4.73 -33.44
N ARG A 557 -11.68 5.99 -33.42
CA ARG A 557 -10.78 6.52 -34.48
C ARG A 557 -9.44 5.80 -34.49
N LYS A 558 -8.91 5.43 -33.31
CA LYS A 558 -7.69 4.63 -33.20
C LYS A 558 -7.87 3.26 -33.84
N LEU A 559 -9.04 2.62 -33.67
CA LEU A 559 -9.37 1.33 -34.27
C LEU A 559 -9.40 1.42 -35.81
N GLU A 560 -10.05 2.42 -36.38
CA GLU A 560 -10.06 2.64 -37.83
C GLU A 560 -8.64 2.83 -38.38
N ARG A 561 -7.80 3.56 -37.64
CA ARG A 561 -6.41 3.80 -38.01
C ARG A 561 -5.58 2.50 -37.96
N THR A 562 -5.67 1.73 -36.88
CA THR A 562 -4.91 0.48 -36.73
C THR A 562 -5.34 -0.57 -37.74
N LYS A 563 -6.63 -0.62 -38.10
CA LYS A 563 -7.12 -1.46 -39.19
C LYS A 563 -6.45 -1.12 -40.53
N ARG A 564 -6.41 0.17 -40.91
CA ARG A 564 -5.75 0.60 -42.15
C ARG A 564 -4.24 0.32 -42.13
N MET A 565 -3.58 0.49 -40.98
CA MET A 565 -2.15 0.15 -40.83
C MET A 565 -1.89 -1.35 -40.98
N MET A 566 -2.77 -2.20 -40.43
CA MET A 566 -2.71 -3.65 -40.60
C MET A 566 -2.87 -4.03 -42.07
N ASP A 567 -3.82 -3.44 -42.79
CA ASP A 567 -4.02 -3.69 -44.22
C ASP A 567 -2.77 -3.33 -45.05
N VAL A 568 -2.14 -2.18 -44.76
CA VAL A 568 -0.88 -1.74 -45.41
C VAL A 568 0.29 -2.68 -45.07
N ALA A 569 0.44 -3.07 -43.80
CA ALA A 569 1.51 -3.98 -43.39
C ALA A 569 1.37 -5.36 -44.03
N ARG A 570 0.13 -5.85 -44.18
CA ARG A 570 -0.18 -7.11 -44.87
C ARG A 570 0.19 -7.07 -46.35
N GLU A 571 -0.12 -5.97 -47.04
CA GLU A 571 0.28 -5.78 -48.44
C GLU A 571 1.81 -5.67 -48.58
N ALA A 572 2.47 -4.94 -47.68
CA ALA A 572 3.93 -4.84 -47.66
C ALA A 572 4.61 -6.21 -47.44
N LEU A 573 4.07 -7.05 -46.55
CA LEU A 573 4.55 -8.41 -46.35
C LEU A 573 4.40 -9.27 -47.61
N ALA A 574 3.26 -9.21 -48.29
CA ALA A 574 3.03 -9.93 -49.54
C ALA A 574 4.07 -9.55 -50.62
N LEU A 575 4.40 -8.26 -50.74
CA LEU A 575 5.45 -7.78 -51.65
C LEU A 575 6.85 -8.27 -51.28
N GLN A 576 7.20 -8.30 -49.98
CA GLN A 576 8.50 -8.84 -49.53
C GLN A 576 8.60 -10.35 -49.74
N GLN A 577 7.51 -11.10 -49.53
CA GLN A 577 7.45 -12.53 -49.81
C GLN A 577 7.68 -12.82 -51.30
N GLU A 578 7.07 -12.04 -52.19
CA GLU A 578 7.31 -12.18 -53.63
C GLU A 578 8.76 -11.82 -54.00
N ARG A 579 9.34 -10.79 -53.37
CA ARG A 579 10.76 -10.45 -53.53
C ARG A 579 11.69 -11.59 -53.09
N LEU A 580 11.35 -12.30 -52.01
CA LEU A 580 12.11 -13.47 -51.55
C LEU A 580 12.04 -14.64 -52.53
N ARG A 581 10.86 -14.86 -53.14
CA ARG A 581 10.66 -15.85 -54.20
C ARG A 581 11.58 -15.55 -55.39
N LEU A 582 11.54 -14.31 -55.90
CA LEU A 582 12.38 -13.86 -57.01
C LEU A 582 13.89 -13.94 -56.68
N SER A 583 14.29 -13.53 -55.48
CA SER A 583 15.68 -13.63 -55.01
C SER A 583 16.17 -15.08 -54.93
N SER A 584 15.29 -16.03 -54.57
CA SER A 584 15.64 -17.44 -54.52
C SER A 584 15.85 -18.04 -55.91
N ASP A 585 15.09 -17.58 -56.91
CA ASP A 585 15.29 -17.96 -58.31
C ASP A 585 16.59 -17.35 -58.89
N GLN A 586 16.89 -16.10 -58.53
CA GLN A 586 18.15 -15.43 -58.90
C GLN A 586 19.39 -16.10 -58.31
N LEU A 587 19.31 -16.61 -57.06
CA LEU A 587 20.43 -17.32 -56.44
C LEU A 587 20.72 -18.64 -57.17
N LYS A 588 19.67 -19.37 -57.59
CA LYS A 588 19.83 -20.58 -58.42
C LYS A 588 20.46 -20.28 -59.78
N ALA A 589 20.16 -19.09 -60.33
CA ALA A 589 20.75 -18.60 -61.56
C ALA A 589 22.13 -17.93 -61.35
N SER A 590 22.68 -17.91 -60.12
CA SER A 590 23.94 -17.26 -59.76
C SER A 590 24.00 -15.75 -60.09
N THR A 591 22.86 -15.06 -60.11
CA THR A 591 22.76 -13.63 -60.44
C THR A 591 22.69 -12.71 -59.22
N ILE A 592 22.64 -13.27 -58.00
CA ILE A 592 22.63 -12.55 -56.73
C ILE A 592 23.59 -13.22 -55.74
N SER A 593 24.26 -12.43 -54.89
CA SER A 593 25.17 -12.97 -53.87
C SER A 593 24.41 -13.59 -52.68
N PRO A 594 25.01 -14.57 -51.98
CA PRO A 594 24.47 -15.11 -50.73
C PRO A 594 24.12 -14.03 -49.68
N ALA A 595 24.99 -13.04 -49.48
CA ALA A 595 24.73 -11.94 -48.55
C ALA A 595 23.52 -11.11 -48.98
N LYS A 596 23.38 -10.84 -50.28
CA LYS A 596 22.24 -10.07 -50.78
C LYS A 596 20.91 -10.83 -50.66
N ARG A 597 20.91 -12.16 -50.79
CA ARG A 597 19.74 -12.98 -50.44
C ARG A 597 19.45 -12.95 -48.95
N ALA A 598 20.48 -13.04 -48.10
CA ALA A 598 20.30 -12.98 -46.64
C ALA A 598 19.66 -11.66 -46.21
N GLU A 599 20.01 -10.53 -46.84
CA GLU A 599 19.33 -9.25 -46.64
C GLU A 599 17.83 -9.29 -47.02
N VAL A 600 17.47 -9.99 -48.10
CA VAL A 600 16.06 -10.17 -48.49
C VAL A 600 15.31 -11.01 -47.45
N VAL A 601 15.93 -12.08 -46.94
CA VAL A 601 15.36 -12.90 -45.86
C VAL A 601 15.13 -12.05 -44.60
N ALA A 602 16.11 -11.23 -44.20
CA ALA A 602 15.98 -10.32 -43.07
C ALA A 602 14.85 -9.30 -43.29
N ALA A 603 14.71 -8.75 -44.50
CA ALA A 603 13.63 -7.83 -44.84
C ALA A 603 12.25 -8.48 -44.77
N VAL A 604 12.11 -9.75 -45.17
CA VAL A 604 10.85 -10.51 -45.02
C VAL A 604 10.53 -10.75 -43.55
N LYS A 605 11.52 -11.17 -42.75
CA LYS A 605 11.34 -11.39 -41.31
C LYS A 605 10.94 -10.11 -40.58
N LYS A 606 11.51 -8.97 -40.98
CA LYS A 606 11.08 -7.66 -40.50
C LYS A 606 9.62 -7.35 -40.89
N ALA A 607 9.25 -7.59 -42.16
CA ALA A 607 7.86 -7.39 -42.60
C ALA A 607 6.85 -8.32 -41.90
N GLU A 608 7.24 -9.58 -41.58
CA GLU A 608 6.43 -10.49 -40.77
C GLU A 608 6.21 -9.94 -39.35
N SER A 609 7.26 -9.34 -38.76
CA SER A 609 7.19 -8.69 -37.46
C SER A 609 6.30 -7.44 -37.49
N ASP A 610 6.44 -6.61 -38.52
CA ASP A 610 5.66 -5.37 -38.67
C ASP A 610 4.16 -5.68 -38.89
N GLU A 611 3.83 -6.71 -39.67
CA GLU A 611 2.44 -7.18 -39.85
C GLU A 611 1.84 -7.71 -38.55
N LEU A 612 2.58 -8.56 -37.82
CA LEU A 612 2.14 -9.07 -36.53
C LEU A 612 1.89 -7.92 -35.54
N GLN A 613 2.82 -6.97 -35.45
CA GLN A 613 2.68 -5.80 -34.57
C GLN A 613 1.45 -4.96 -34.94
N ALA A 614 1.19 -4.77 -36.24
CA ALA A 614 0.01 -4.03 -36.70
C ALA A 614 -1.30 -4.77 -36.39
N ARG A 615 -1.35 -6.10 -36.57
CA ARG A 615 -2.50 -6.95 -36.21
C ARG A 615 -2.75 -6.93 -34.71
N LEU A 616 -1.74 -7.21 -33.90
CA LEU A 616 -1.87 -7.18 -32.44
C LEU A 616 -2.23 -5.78 -31.92
N GLY A 617 -1.75 -4.72 -32.58
CA GLY A 617 -2.16 -3.35 -32.29
C GLY A 617 -3.65 -3.09 -32.60
N TYR A 618 -4.19 -3.69 -33.67
CA TYR A 618 -5.62 -3.65 -33.96
C TYR A 618 -6.44 -4.39 -32.89
N ASP A 619 -6.05 -5.61 -32.54
CA ASP A 619 -6.71 -6.42 -31.51
C ASP A 619 -6.66 -5.74 -30.13
N LEU A 620 -5.54 -5.09 -29.79
CA LEU A 620 -5.43 -4.28 -28.58
C LEU A 620 -6.42 -3.12 -28.57
N THR A 621 -6.64 -2.48 -29.72
CA THR A 621 -7.57 -1.36 -29.81
C THR A 621 -9.02 -1.81 -29.64
N ILE A 622 -9.35 -3.04 -30.07
CA ILE A 622 -10.64 -3.67 -29.77
C ILE A 622 -10.78 -3.90 -28.25
N ALA A 623 -9.74 -4.41 -27.59
CA ALA A 623 -9.76 -4.57 -26.14
C ALA A 623 -9.90 -3.22 -25.40
N GLU A 624 -9.25 -2.15 -25.88
CA GLU A 624 -9.44 -0.78 -25.35
C GLU A 624 -10.88 -0.30 -25.49
N LEU A 625 -11.52 -0.53 -26.64
CA LEU A 625 -12.94 -0.21 -26.86
C LEU A 625 -13.85 -1.01 -25.92
N ASN A 626 -13.60 -2.31 -25.79
CA ASN A 626 -14.39 -3.18 -24.92
C ASN A 626 -14.25 -2.79 -23.44
N ARG A 627 -13.07 -2.31 -23.01
CA ARG A 627 -12.86 -1.72 -21.67
C ARG A 627 -13.78 -0.53 -21.44
N ILE A 628 -13.77 0.45 -22.36
CA ILE A 628 -14.54 1.69 -22.20
C ILE A 628 -16.05 1.39 -22.29
N ALA A 629 -16.47 0.49 -23.18
CA ALA A 629 -17.86 0.07 -23.32
C ALA A 629 -18.34 -0.91 -22.24
N ALA A 630 -17.42 -1.41 -21.39
CA ALA A 630 -17.65 -2.48 -20.43
C ALA A 630 -18.26 -3.76 -21.04
N THR A 631 -17.77 -4.14 -22.21
CA THR A 631 -18.25 -5.31 -22.99
C THR A 631 -17.27 -6.47 -23.01
N PHE A 632 -16.29 -6.52 -22.11
CA PHE A 632 -15.47 -7.72 -21.95
C PHE A 632 -16.36 -8.93 -21.67
N GLU A 633 -16.34 -9.92 -22.56
CA GLU A 633 -16.88 -11.25 -22.24
C GLU A 633 -16.06 -11.83 -21.09
N ARG A 634 -16.76 -12.27 -20.05
CA ARG A 634 -16.18 -12.84 -18.83
C ARG A 634 -15.78 -14.29 -18.99
#